data_AF-A0A6A5KLD9-F1
#
_entry.id   AF-A0A6A5KLD9-F1
#
_cell.length_a   1.000
_cell.length_b   1.000
_cell.length_c   1.000
_cell.angle_alpha   90.00
_cell.angle_beta   90.00
_cell.angle_gamma   90.00
#
_symmetry.space_group_name_H-M   'P 1'
#
loop_
_entity.id
_entity.type
_entity.pdbx_description
1 polymer ?
#
loop_
_entity_poly.entity_id
_entity_poly.type
_entity_poly.pdbx_seq_one_letter_code
_entity_poly.pdbx_strand_id
1 'polypeptide(L)'
;MVSTTGSQLLPQSAVSTLINDILPLTTILTPNLPEAKLLLQVAGVDVPDPQSVDDIVAIARHIHERGPKWVLLKGGHLPLTRGRVVSSEESEREIVLNVLVGDSGVSLLESPYLKSRNTHGTGCSLASAIACNLASGMPMVKAVKTANLYVEAGIETAKDLGQGSGPINHFHSMYTLPFTPGNFIKYLLDRDDVQVPWKEYTQHEFVRKMGEGSLPVEKFMYYLVQDYLFLVQFARANALSAYKSSNLQDIGRSVQQVVTLQEEIKLHIEFCKEYGLSEEDIVREEEDQATTAYTRYVLDIGMSQDYLALQIALLPCLIGYGIIAKRLYEDPNTVRVGSRYWKWIEQYVAEEYREAMMRGSDLIEKWAVGLSRSRVEELAGIFVHATNMEKGFWDMGLRAGEDMK
;
A
#
# COMPACT_ATOMS: atom_id res chain seq x y z
N MET A 1 22.23 -13.05 34.86
CA MET A 1 20.90 -12.52 34.50
C MET A 1 19.90 -13.65 34.64
N VAL A 2 18.71 -13.36 35.14
CA VAL A 2 17.67 -14.37 35.42
C VAL A 2 16.78 -14.44 34.19
N SER A 3 16.53 -15.64 33.65
CA SER A 3 15.60 -15.77 32.53
C SER A 3 14.19 -15.29 32.92
N THR A 4 13.33 -15.02 31.93
CA THR A 4 11.89 -14.82 32.14
C THR A 4 11.22 -16.02 32.85
N THR A 5 11.88 -17.18 32.84
CA THR A 5 11.48 -18.42 33.55
C THR A 5 12.17 -18.62 34.91
N GLY A 6 12.91 -17.62 35.41
CA GLY A 6 13.52 -17.66 36.76
C GLY A 6 14.88 -18.37 36.86
N SER A 7 15.46 -18.87 35.76
CA SER A 7 16.75 -19.56 35.79
C SER A 7 17.91 -18.57 35.90
N GLN A 8 18.80 -18.77 36.86
CA GLN A 8 20.02 -17.96 37.00
C GLN A 8 21.04 -18.33 35.91
N LEU A 9 21.26 -17.43 34.95
CA LEU A 9 22.13 -17.67 33.79
C LEU A 9 23.59 -17.24 34.01
N LEU A 10 23.88 -16.47 35.07
CA LEU A 10 25.23 -16.02 35.38
C LEU A 10 25.66 -16.47 36.79
N PRO A 11 26.90 -16.96 36.96
CA PRO A 11 27.46 -17.22 38.28
C PRO A 11 27.60 -15.91 39.06
N GLN A 12 27.58 -15.99 40.40
CA GLN A 12 27.59 -14.82 41.27
C GLN A 12 28.83 -13.93 41.06
N SER A 13 30.00 -14.51 40.80
CA SER A 13 31.23 -13.78 40.46
C SER A 13 31.07 -12.90 39.22
N ALA A 14 30.37 -13.38 38.19
CA ALA A 14 30.11 -12.61 36.98
C ALA A 14 29.14 -11.45 37.24
N VAL A 15 28.19 -11.60 38.18
CA VAL A 15 27.30 -10.51 38.60
C VAL A 15 28.09 -9.44 39.37
N SER A 16 29.02 -9.83 40.23
CA SER A 16 29.92 -8.89 40.92
C SER A 16 30.80 -8.10 39.94
N THR A 17 31.39 -8.76 38.94
CA THR A 17 32.14 -8.08 37.85
C THR A 17 31.25 -7.13 37.05
N LEU A 18 30.02 -7.54 36.71
CA LEU A 18 29.06 -6.66 36.03
C LEU A 18 28.82 -5.38 36.85
N ILE A 19 28.56 -5.51 38.16
CA ILE A 19 28.28 -4.37 39.05
C ILE A 19 29.49 -3.46 39.20
N ASN A 20 30.68 -4.01 39.45
CA ASN A 20 31.85 -3.21 39.79
C ASN A 20 32.56 -2.62 38.56
N ASP A 21 32.58 -3.35 37.44
CA ASP A 21 33.44 -3.01 36.30
C ASP A 21 32.64 -2.53 35.07
N ILE A 22 31.43 -3.05 34.84
CA ILE A 22 30.65 -2.78 33.61
C ILE A 22 29.56 -1.71 33.85
N LEU A 23 28.82 -1.78 34.95
CA LEU A 23 27.75 -0.81 35.25
C LEU A 23 28.24 0.64 35.28
N PRO A 24 29.42 0.99 35.83
CA PRO A 24 29.93 2.36 35.79
C PRO A 24 30.20 2.91 34.38
N LEU A 25 30.40 2.03 33.40
CA LEU A 25 30.60 2.38 31.99
C LEU A 25 29.29 2.36 31.19
N THR A 26 28.21 1.85 31.79
CA THR A 26 26.95 1.56 31.10
C THR A 26 26.15 2.85 30.88
N THR A 27 25.84 3.14 29.61
CA THR A 27 25.00 4.30 29.26
C THR A 27 23.54 4.08 29.64
N ILE A 28 23.00 2.88 29.44
CA ILE A 28 21.67 2.49 29.90
C ILE A 28 21.66 1.01 30.27
N LEU A 29 21.15 0.69 31.46
CA LEU A 29 20.87 -0.68 31.89
C LEU A 29 19.37 -0.95 31.76
N THR A 30 18.97 -2.11 31.24
CA THR A 30 17.56 -2.44 31.00
C THR A 30 17.12 -3.72 31.75
N PRO A 31 17.18 -3.78 33.09
CA PRO A 31 16.87 -5.01 33.83
C PRO A 31 15.36 -5.25 33.92
N ASN A 32 14.93 -6.52 33.97
CA ASN A 32 13.59 -6.87 34.47
C ASN A 32 13.61 -6.87 36.01
N LEU A 33 12.45 -7.02 36.67
CA LEU A 33 12.41 -7.02 38.13
C LEU A 33 13.28 -8.14 38.77
N PRO A 34 13.19 -9.42 38.36
CA PRO A 34 14.08 -10.45 38.89
C PRO A 34 15.58 -10.13 38.74
N GLU A 35 16.00 -9.60 37.58
CA GLU A 35 17.37 -9.16 37.32
C GLU A 35 17.78 -8.00 38.23
N ALA A 36 16.89 -7.02 38.40
CA ALA A 36 17.07 -5.88 39.29
C ALA A 36 17.28 -6.29 40.76
N LYS A 37 16.42 -7.18 41.28
CA LYS A 37 16.54 -7.70 42.65
C LYS A 37 17.84 -8.48 42.84
N LEU A 38 18.23 -9.31 41.87
CA LEU A 38 19.50 -10.04 41.94
C LEU A 38 20.71 -9.09 41.99
N LEU A 39 20.72 -8.04 41.16
CA LEU A 39 21.78 -7.04 41.16
C LEU A 39 21.90 -6.33 42.51
N LEU A 40 20.78 -5.90 43.08
CA LEU A 40 20.74 -5.23 44.38
C LEU A 40 21.16 -6.17 45.53
N GLN A 41 20.67 -7.40 45.53
CA GLN A 41 21.04 -8.41 46.52
C GLN A 41 22.55 -8.67 46.51
N VAL A 42 23.16 -8.83 45.34
CA VAL A 42 24.62 -9.01 45.21
C VAL A 42 25.39 -7.76 45.62
N ALA A 43 24.80 -6.57 45.47
CA ALA A 43 25.34 -5.31 45.96
C ALA A 43 25.10 -5.07 47.48
N GLY A 44 24.49 -6.03 48.19
CA GLY A 44 24.21 -5.93 49.63
C GLY A 44 23.01 -5.07 49.98
N VAL A 45 22.11 -4.81 49.02
CA VAL A 45 20.87 -4.05 49.22
C VAL A 45 19.69 -5.02 49.09
N ASP A 46 18.96 -5.22 50.19
CA ASP A 46 17.72 -6.00 50.16
C ASP A 46 16.53 -5.09 49.87
N VAL A 47 15.70 -5.46 48.89
CA VAL A 47 14.51 -4.72 48.48
C VAL A 47 13.28 -5.64 48.48
N PRO A 48 12.17 -5.22 49.12
CA PRO A 48 10.94 -6.00 49.11
C PRO A 48 10.32 -6.02 47.70
N ASP A 49 9.35 -6.91 47.50
CA ASP A 49 8.54 -6.90 46.28
C ASP A 49 7.70 -5.62 46.19
N PRO A 50 7.75 -4.90 45.06
CA PRO A 50 7.07 -3.61 44.94
C PRO A 50 5.55 -3.80 44.99
N GLN A 51 4.87 -2.94 45.74
CA GLN A 51 3.40 -2.91 45.85
C GLN A 51 2.79 -1.72 45.11
N SER A 52 3.62 -0.72 44.79
CA SER A 52 3.22 0.54 44.18
C SER A 52 4.19 0.99 43.07
N VAL A 53 3.76 1.95 42.28
CA VAL A 53 4.61 2.64 41.29
C VAL A 53 5.84 3.26 41.96
N ASP A 54 5.67 3.84 43.15
CA ASP A 54 6.76 4.48 43.88
C ASP A 54 7.84 3.47 44.32
N ASP A 55 7.45 2.25 44.68
CA ASP A 55 8.39 1.17 44.99
C ASP A 55 9.21 0.77 43.76
N ILE A 56 8.57 0.69 42.59
CA ILE A 56 9.23 0.38 41.32
C ILE A 56 10.25 1.49 40.97
N VAL A 57 9.87 2.75 41.17
CA VAL A 57 10.78 3.90 40.98
C VAL A 57 11.94 3.85 41.97
N ALA A 58 11.68 3.50 43.23
CA ALA A 58 12.72 3.36 44.25
C ALA A 58 13.72 2.27 43.88
N ILE A 59 13.26 1.09 43.43
CA ILE A 59 14.14 0.01 42.97
C ILE A 59 15.02 0.50 41.79
N ALA A 60 14.44 1.18 40.80
CA ALA A 60 15.20 1.71 39.66
C ALA A 60 16.25 2.74 40.09
N ARG A 61 15.95 3.60 41.08
CA ARG A 61 16.90 4.57 41.66
C ARG A 61 18.06 3.88 42.38
N HIS A 62 17.81 2.85 43.19
CA HIS A 62 18.88 2.11 43.87
C HIS A 62 19.87 1.46 42.89
N ILE A 63 19.40 1.04 41.72
CA ILE A 63 20.25 0.49 40.65
C ILE A 63 21.03 1.60 39.94
N HIS A 64 20.40 2.75 39.70
CA HIS A 64 21.05 3.93 39.11
C HIS A 64 22.27 4.37 39.95
N GLU A 65 22.15 4.34 41.28
CA GLU A 65 23.25 4.61 42.22
C GLU A 65 24.45 3.67 42.10
N ARG A 66 24.32 2.54 41.38
CA ARG A 66 25.41 1.58 41.18
C ARG A 66 26.30 1.92 39.98
N GLY A 67 26.01 3.01 39.25
CA GLY A 67 26.89 3.55 38.21
C GLY A 67 26.32 3.73 36.80
N PRO A 68 25.27 3.03 36.33
CA PRO A 68 24.74 3.28 35.00
C PRO A 68 24.25 4.72 34.88
N LYS A 69 24.46 5.37 33.72
CA LYS A 69 23.94 6.73 33.49
C LYS A 69 22.41 6.80 33.43
N TRP A 70 21.81 5.67 33.04
CA TRP A 70 20.36 5.49 32.98
C TRP A 70 20.00 4.05 33.33
N VAL A 71 18.81 3.87 33.91
CA VAL A 71 18.21 2.56 34.19
C VAL A 71 16.78 2.54 33.68
N LEU A 72 16.45 1.56 32.84
CA LEU A 72 15.08 1.25 32.41
C LEU A 72 14.63 -0.06 33.07
N LEU A 73 13.95 0.06 34.20
CA LEU A 73 13.35 -1.09 34.87
C LEU A 73 12.10 -1.55 34.10
N LYS A 74 12.17 -2.77 33.54
CA LYS A 74 11.12 -3.33 32.67
C LYS A 74 10.01 -3.99 33.51
N GLY A 75 8.78 -3.53 33.37
CA GLY A 75 7.61 -4.02 34.11
C GLY A 75 6.82 -5.13 33.44
N GLY A 76 7.29 -5.75 32.37
CA GLY A 76 6.59 -6.90 31.77
C GLY A 76 6.29 -8.06 32.74
N HIS A 77 6.96 -8.11 33.89
CA HIS A 77 6.74 -9.08 34.98
C HIS A 77 5.96 -8.51 36.18
N LEU A 78 5.58 -7.23 36.13
CA LEU A 78 4.77 -6.51 37.12
C LEU A 78 3.62 -5.77 36.42
N PRO A 79 2.74 -6.49 35.72
CA PRO A 79 1.55 -5.86 35.16
C PRO A 79 0.70 -5.26 36.28
N LEU A 80 0.22 -4.06 36.05
CA LEU A 80 -0.61 -3.31 36.98
C LEU A 80 -2.08 -3.42 36.60
N THR A 81 -2.94 -3.27 37.60
CA THR A 81 -4.37 -3.04 37.39
C THR A 81 -4.63 -1.66 36.81
N ARG A 82 -5.86 -1.40 36.39
CA ARG A 82 -6.31 -0.05 35.96
C ARG A 82 -6.03 1.04 37.00
N GLY A 83 -6.06 0.68 38.28
CA GLY A 83 -5.75 1.55 39.42
C GLY A 83 -4.26 1.73 39.70
N ARG A 84 -3.37 1.22 38.84
CA ARG A 84 -1.90 1.22 39.00
C ARG A 84 -1.40 0.48 40.25
N VAL A 85 -2.12 -0.55 40.65
CA VAL A 85 -1.73 -1.45 41.75
C VAL A 85 -1.09 -2.70 41.18
N VAL A 86 -0.04 -3.20 41.81
CA VAL A 86 0.58 -4.49 41.44
C VAL A 86 -0.40 -5.62 41.78
N SER A 87 -0.76 -6.44 40.79
CA SER A 87 -1.60 -7.62 41.00
C SER A 87 -0.91 -8.89 40.51
N SER A 88 -1.06 -9.96 41.28
CA SER A 88 -0.62 -11.31 40.90
C SER A 88 -1.64 -12.03 40.01
N GLU A 89 -2.90 -11.58 40.00
CA GLU A 89 -3.99 -12.20 39.23
C GLU A 89 -3.91 -11.83 37.75
N GLU A 90 -3.99 -12.84 36.87
CA GLU A 90 -3.86 -12.63 35.42
C GLU A 90 -5.05 -11.87 34.82
N SER A 91 -6.24 -11.99 35.40
CA SER A 91 -7.46 -11.29 34.99
C SER A 91 -7.39 -9.78 35.20
N GLU A 92 -6.56 -9.32 36.14
CA GLU A 92 -6.47 -7.90 36.53
C GLU A 92 -5.31 -7.17 35.83
N ARG A 93 -4.55 -7.87 34.98
CA ARG A 93 -3.41 -7.32 34.24
C ARG A 93 -3.89 -6.45 33.09
N GLU A 94 -3.78 -5.13 33.27
CA GLU A 94 -4.20 -4.16 32.26
C GLU A 94 -3.05 -3.32 31.72
N ILE A 95 -2.04 -3.02 32.54
CA ILE A 95 -0.99 -2.04 32.20
C ILE A 95 0.39 -2.66 32.40
N VAL A 96 1.30 -2.46 31.46
CA VAL A 96 2.74 -2.66 31.63
C VAL A 96 3.38 -1.32 31.92
N LEU A 97 4.12 -1.22 33.03
CA LEU A 97 4.84 0.00 33.42
C LEU A 97 6.35 -0.20 33.31
N ASN A 98 7.01 0.53 32.42
CA ASN A 98 8.45 0.63 32.37
C ASN A 98 8.90 1.96 33.01
N VAL A 99 9.92 1.90 33.87
CA VAL A 99 10.41 3.08 34.61
C VAL A 99 11.83 3.41 34.16
N LEU A 100 12.00 4.57 33.54
CA LEU A 100 13.29 5.11 33.15
C LEU A 100 13.78 6.12 34.21
N VAL A 101 14.96 5.90 34.75
CA VAL A 101 15.63 6.78 35.72
C VAL A 101 16.97 7.23 35.16
N GLY A 102 17.31 8.49 35.34
CA GLY A 102 18.64 9.05 35.12
C GLY A 102 18.81 10.34 35.92
N ASP A 103 19.96 11.00 35.78
CA ASP A 103 20.28 12.21 36.56
C ASP A 103 19.30 13.37 36.32
N SER A 104 18.67 13.42 35.14
CA SER A 104 17.68 14.44 34.79
C SER A 104 16.26 14.13 35.28
N GLY A 105 16.05 13.01 35.98
CA GLY A 105 14.77 12.66 36.59
C GLY A 105 14.22 11.29 36.18
N VAL A 106 12.90 11.13 36.36
CA VAL A 106 12.18 9.87 36.15
C VAL A 106 11.17 10.03 35.02
N SER A 107 11.05 9.03 34.15
CA SER A 107 10.02 8.93 33.12
C SER A 107 9.29 7.60 33.24
N LEU A 108 7.98 7.67 33.36
CA LEU A 108 7.09 6.51 33.37
C LEU A 108 6.59 6.24 31.95
N LEU A 109 6.68 4.99 31.51
CA LEU A 109 6.18 4.54 30.22
C LEU A 109 5.13 3.46 30.46
N GLU A 110 3.88 3.79 30.18
CA GLU A 110 2.74 2.90 30.34
C GLU A 110 2.25 2.43 28.97
N SER A 111 1.95 1.14 28.87
CA SER A 111 1.28 0.56 27.71
C SER A 111 0.28 -0.53 28.12
N PRO A 112 -0.69 -0.86 27.25
CA PRO A 112 -1.62 -1.94 27.52
C PRO A 112 -0.90 -3.28 27.69
N TYR A 113 -1.36 -4.12 28.61
CA TYR A 113 -0.89 -5.49 28.73
C TYR A 113 -1.43 -6.34 27.55
N LEU A 114 -0.52 -6.79 26.69
CA LEU A 114 -0.85 -7.64 25.55
C LEU A 114 -0.84 -9.12 25.95
N LYS A 115 -1.99 -9.78 25.86
CA LYS A 115 -2.10 -11.24 26.05
C LYS A 115 -1.52 -11.96 24.84
N SER A 116 -0.26 -12.38 24.92
CA SER A 116 0.45 -13.09 23.87
C SER A 116 1.44 -14.11 24.43
N ARG A 117 1.55 -15.28 23.79
CA ARG A 117 2.63 -16.26 24.07
C ARG A 117 3.95 -15.90 23.37
N ASN A 118 3.91 -14.93 22.46
CA ASN A 118 5.00 -14.56 21.58
C ASN A 118 5.80 -13.39 22.18
N THR A 119 6.47 -13.65 23.30
CA THR A 119 7.24 -12.65 24.06
C THR A 119 8.73 -12.99 24.14
N HIS A 120 9.16 -14.04 23.42
CA HIS A 120 10.57 -14.42 23.38
C HIS A 120 11.40 -13.32 22.70
N GLY A 121 12.56 -13.00 23.30
CA GLY A 121 13.48 -12.00 22.76
C GLY A 121 13.05 -10.53 22.98
N THR A 122 11.94 -10.25 23.66
CA THR A 122 11.48 -8.87 23.93
C THR A 122 12.56 -8.01 24.61
N GLY A 123 13.27 -8.55 25.60
CA GLY A 123 14.37 -7.85 26.28
C GLY A 123 15.54 -7.51 25.37
N CYS A 124 16.01 -8.47 24.56
CA CYS A 124 17.09 -8.24 23.60
C CYS A 124 16.68 -7.23 22.51
N SER A 125 15.44 -7.35 22.02
CA SER A 125 14.87 -6.46 21.01
C SER A 125 14.76 -5.03 21.52
N LEU A 126 14.30 -4.85 22.76
CA LEU A 126 14.21 -3.55 23.40
C LEU A 126 15.58 -2.89 23.54
N ALA A 127 16.56 -3.60 24.08
CA ALA A 127 17.92 -3.09 24.27
C ALA A 127 18.58 -2.72 22.93
N SER A 128 18.45 -3.58 21.91
CA SER A 128 18.96 -3.32 20.56
C SER A 128 18.27 -2.13 19.90
N ALA A 129 16.95 -2.01 20.00
CA ALA A 129 16.21 -0.87 19.46
C ALA A 129 16.61 0.46 20.14
N ILE A 130 16.80 0.46 21.46
CA ILE A 130 17.33 1.62 22.19
C ILE A 130 18.72 1.99 21.66
N ALA A 131 19.62 1.01 21.54
CA ALA A 131 20.97 1.23 21.05
C ALA A 131 20.98 1.83 19.62
N CYS A 132 20.17 1.30 18.70
CA CYS A 132 20.03 1.83 17.35
C CYS A 132 19.47 3.26 17.33
N ASN A 133 18.47 3.55 18.15
CA ASN A 133 17.89 4.90 18.26
C ASN A 133 18.91 5.90 18.81
N LEU A 134 19.67 5.54 19.85
CA LEU A 134 20.74 6.37 20.40
C LEU A 134 21.86 6.58 19.38
N ALA A 135 22.28 5.54 18.66
CA ALA A 135 23.28 5.64 17.60
C ALA A 135 22.83 6.57 16.45
N SER A 136 21.51 6.68 16.21
CA SER A 136 20.92 7.61 15.26
C SER A 136 20.77 9.05 15.80
N GLY A 137 21.29 9.34 16.98
CA GLY A 137 21.26 10.67 17.61
C GLY A 137 19.96 11.00 18.34
N MET A 138 19.07 10.04 18.62
CA MET A 138 17.85 10.31 19.38
C MET A 138 18.15 10.59 20.86
N PRO A 139 17.49 11.57 21.50
CA PRO A 139 17.58 11.77 22.96
C PRO A 139 17.06 10.55 23.74
N MET A 140 17.64 10.27 24.92
CA MET A 140 17.39 9.05 25.70
C MET A 140 15.90 8.71 25.89
N VAL A 141 15.11 9.65 26.42
CA VAL A 141 13.68 9.42 26.67
C VAL A 141 12.93 9.07 25.38
N LYS A 142 13.27 9.72 24.26
CA LYS A 142 12.67 9.43 22.95
C LYS A 142 13.12 8.06 22.43
N ALA A 143 14.41 7.75 22.54
CA ALA A 143 14.98 6.47 22.12
C ALA A 143 14.30 5.28 22.83
N VAL A 144 14.08 5.41 24.15
CA VAL A 144 13.37 4.41 24.95
C VAL A 144 11.89 4.32 24.57
N LYS A 145 11.19 5.46 24.42
CA LYS A 145 9.78 5.46 23.98
C LYS A 145 9.59 4.77 22.63
N THR A 146 10.40 5.12 21.63
CA THR A 146 10.33 4.52 20.29
C THR A 146 10.67 3.03 20.31
N ALA A 147 11.63 2.60 21.15
CA ALA A 147 11.96 1.19 21.30
C ALA A 147 10.84 0.36 21.96
N ASN A 148 10.11 0.93 22.92
CA ASN A 148 8.94 0.27 23.50
C ASN A 148 7.85 0.06 22.45
N LEU A 149 7.53 1.08 21.66
CA LEU A 149 6.56 0.99 20.56
C LEU A 149 6.95 -0.08 19.53
N TYR A 150 8.24 -0.21 19.21
CA TYR A 150 8.74 -1.27 18.32
C TYR A 150 8.46 -2.67 18.88
N VAL A 151 8.75 -2.91 20.16
CA VAL A 151 8.51 -4.21 20.80
C VAL A 151 7.01 -4.49 20.93
N GLU A 152 6.20 -3.49 21.28
CA GLU A 152 4.75 -3.61 21.39
C GLU A 152 4.12 -4.00 20.04
N ALA A 153 4.45 -3.29 18.97
CA ALA A 153 3.99 -3.64 17.62
C ALA A 153 4.47 -5.03 17.19
N GLY A 154 5.69 -5.41 17.58
CA GLY A 154 6.23 -6.74 17.37
C GLY A 154 5.43 -7.84 18.07
N ILE A 155 4.95 -7.61 19.30
CA ILE A 155 4.10 -8.55 20.05
C ILE A 155 2.70 -8.59 19.44
N GLU A 156 2.10 -7.45 19.15
CA GLU A 156 0.74 -7.32 18.62
C GLU A 156 0.57 -7.99 17.26
N THR A 157 1.57 -7.85 16.39
CA THR A 157 1.54 -8.42 15.03
C THR A 157 2.21 -9.79 14.92
N ALA A 158 2.64 -10.37 16.05
CA ALA A 158 3.25 -11.69 16.06
C ALA A 158 2.27 -12.77 15.59
N LYS A 159 2.81 -13.75 14.85
CA LYS A 159 2.10 -14.97 14.48
C LYS A 159 2.72 -16.15 15.21
N ASP A 160 1.89 -17.11 15.59
CA ASP A 160 2.37 -18.33 16.26
C ASP A 160 3.32 -19.10 15.31
N LEU A 161 4.56 -19.27 15.75
CA LEU A 161 5.59 -20.05 15.06
C LEU A 161 6.07 -21.18 15.98
N GLY A 162 5.84 -22.43 15.55
CA GLY A 162 6.14 -23.60 16.38
C GLY A 162 5.10 -23.83 17.48
N GLN A 163 5.48 -24.55 18.54
CA GLN A 163 4.57 -25.04 19.59
C GLN A 163 4.85 -24.45 20.99
N GLY A 164 5.88 -23.61 21.14
CA GLY A 164 6.32 -23.04 22.42
C GLY A 164 6.11 -21.52 22.53
N SER A 165 6.89 -20.87 23.39
CA SER A 165 6.96 -19.39 23.43
C SER A 165 7.56 -18.88 22.12
N GLY A 166 6.75 -18.20 21.31
CA GLY A 166 7.18 -17.72 20.01
C GLY A 166 7.95 -16.39 20.06
N PRO A 167 8.64 -16.04 18.95
CA PRO A 167 9.30 -14.75 18.80
C PRO A 167 8.30 -13.62 18.49
N ILE A 168 8.70 -12.38 18.75
CA ILE A 168 7.98 -11.20 18.24
C ILE A 168 8.15 -11.04 16.72
N ASN A 169 7.25 -10.30 16.06
CA ASN A 169 7.38 -9.96 14.64
C ASN A 169 8.33 -8.77 14.43
N HIS A 170 9.59 -9.02 14.08
CA HIS A 170 10.57 -7.97 13.78
C HIS A 170 10.31 -7.18 12.50
N PHE A 171 9.44 -7.69 11.63
CA PHE A 171 9.18 -7.15 10.29
C PHE A 171 7.85 -6.41 10.19
N HIS A 172 7.24 -6.06 11.33
CA HIS A 172 5.93 -5.39 11.40
C HIS A 172 5.88 -4.06 10.63
N SER A 173 7.03 -3.41 10.41
CA SER A 173 7.18 -2.16 9.64
C SER A 173 7.88 -2.34 8.29
N MET A 174 8.10 -3.58 7.83
CA MET A 174 8.68 -3.84 6.51
C MET A 174 7.62 -4.37 5.55
N TYR A 175 7.54 -3.75 4.38
CA TYR A 175 6.62 -4.15 3.32
C TYR A 175 7.40 -4.33 2.03
N THR A 176 7.12 -5.41 1.30
CA THR A 176 7.67 -5.64 -0.04
C THR A 176 6.59 -5.41 -1.09
N LEU A 177 6.97 -4.80 -2.20
CA LEU A 177 6.12 -4.74 -3.39
C LEU A 177 5.99 -6.15 -3.98
N PRO A 178 4.81 -6.51 -4.53
CA PRO A 178 4.63 -7.80 -5.19
C PRO A 178 5.23 -7.82 -6.62
N PHE A 179 5.86 -6.72 -7.06
CA PHE A 179 6.46 -6.56 -8.38
C PHE A 179 7.80 -5.82 -8.29
N THR A 180 8.65 -6.03 -9.30
CA THR A 180 9.88 -5.25 -9.48
C THR A 180 9.54 -3.84 -10.00
N PRO A 181 10.24 -2.78 -9.56
CA PRO A 181 10.03 -1.43 -10.09
C PRO A 181 10.03 -1.40 -11.63
N GLY A 182 9.06 -0.72 -12.22
CA GLY A 182 8.85 -0.69 -13.67
C GLY A 182 8.08 -1.89 -14.25
N ASN A 183 7.49 -2.74 -13.41
CA ASN A 183 6.69 -3.89 -13.83
C ASN A 183 5.30 -3.92 -13.18
N PHE A 184 4.76 -2.79 -12.71
CA PHE A 184 3.44 -2.74 -12.09
C PHE A 184 2.31 -3.06 -13.07
N ILE A 185 2.33 -2.48 -14.27
CA ILE A 185 1.31 -2.74 -15.30
C ILE A 185 1.40 -4.19 -15.75
N LYS A 186 2.61 -4.70 -15.96
CA LYS A 186 2.82 -6.13 -16.25
C LYS A 186 2.25 -7.00 -15.13
N TYR A 187 2.56 -6.67 -13.88
CA TYR A 187 2.01 -7.37 -12.72
C TYR A 187 0.48 -7.36 -12.73
N LEU A 188 -0.17 -6.22 -12.99
CA LEU A 188 -1.62 -6.14 -13.10
C LEU A 188 -2.15 -7.08 -14.18
N LEU A 189 -1.58 -7.05 -15.38
CA LEU A 189 -2.00 -7.89 -16.50
C LEU A 189 -1.80 -9.39 -16.25
N ASP A 190 -0.78 -9.74 -15.46
CA ASP A 190 -0.46 -11.13 -15.11
C ASP A 190 -1.33 -11.69 -13.96
N ARG A 191 -2.16 -10.89 -13.29
CA ARG A 191 -3.02 -11.36 -12.20
C ARG A 191 -4.16 -12.28 -12.67
N ASP A 192 -4.45 -13.30 -11.88
CA ASP A 192 -5.52 -14.28 -12.15
C ASP A 192 -6.91 -13.61 -12.31
N ASP A 193 -7.20 -12.57 -11.54
CA ASP A 193 -8.47 -11.82 -11.59
C ASP A 193 -8.56 -10.82 -12.75
N VAL A 194 -7.44 -10.54 -13.44
CA VAL A 194 -7.36 -9.64 -14.59
C VAL A 194 -7.32 -10.40 -15.91
N GLN A 195 -6.64 -11.54 -15.97
CA GLN A 195 -6.37 -12.24 -17.24
C GLN A 195 -7.62 -12.57 -18.05
N VAL A 196 -8.69 -13.04 -17.40
CA VAL A 196 -9.95 -13.39 -18.09
C VAL A 196 -10.66 -12.13 -18.60
N PRO A 197 -11.00 -11.12 -17.77
CA PRO A 197 -11.57 -9.86 -18.25
C PRO A 197 -10.74 -9.19 -19.34
N TRP A 198 -9.41 -9.16 -19.17
CA TRP A 198 -8.49 -8.54 -20.12
C TRP A 198 -8.50 -9.23 -21.48
N LYS A 199 -8.57 -10.57 -21.50
CA LYS A 199 -8.70 -11.33 -22.74
C LYS A 199 -10.05 -11.09 -23.39
N GLU A 200 -11.14 -11.12 -22.63
CA GLU A 200 -12.49 -10.88 -23.18
C GLU A 200 -12.63 -9.48 -23.77
N TYR A 201 -12.04 -8.47 -23.14
CA TYR A 201 -11.95 -7.12 -23.69
C TYR A 201 -11.07 -7.08 -24.94
N THR A 202 -9.80 -7.46 -24.84
CA THR A 202 -8.85 -7.25 -25.94
C THR A 202 -9.12 -8.17 -27.12
N GLN A 203 -9.67 -9.36 -26.92
CA GLN A 203 -10.00 -10.34 -27.97
C GLN A 203 -11.51 -10.41 -28.24
N HIS A 204 -12.24 -9.32 -27.98
CA HIS A 204 -13.68 -9.26 -28.12
C HIS A 204 -14.17 -9.62 -29.54
N GLU A 205 -15.39 -10.15 -29.64
CA GLU A 205 -15.99 -10.51 -30.94
C GLU A 205 -16.11 -9.30 -31.88
N PHE A 206 -16.43 -8.12 -31.35
CA PHE A 206 -16.49 -6.87 -32.12
C PHE A 206 -15.17 -6.60 -32.87
N VAL A 207 -14.04 -6.61 -32.14
CA VAL A 207 -12.71 -6.33 -32.72
C VAL A 207 -12.22 -7.47 -33.62
N ARG A 208 -12.64 -8.71 -33.34
CA ARG A 208 -12.37 -9.86 -34.24
C ARG A 208 -13.09 -9.68 -35.58
N LYS A 209 -14.39 -9.38 -35.57
CA LYS A 209 -15.19 -9.12 -36.79
C LYS A 209 -14.67 -7.91 -37.55
N MET A 210 -14.17 -6.89 -36.85
CA MET A 210 -13.51 -5.74 -37.44
C MET A 210 -12.24 -6.16 -38.22
N GLY A 211 -11.39 -7.00 -37.61
CA GLY A 211 -10.21 -7.55 -38.29
C GLY A 211 -10.55 -8.43 -39.49
N GLU A 212 -11.60 -9.24 -39.39
CA GLU A 212 -12.13 -10.07 -40.48
C GLU A 212 -12.83 -9.29 -41.59
N GLY A 213 -13.09 -7.99 -41.39
CA GLY A 213 -13.90 -7.17 -42.30
C GLY A 213 -15.37 -7.61 -42.37
N SER A 214 -15.83 -8.42 -41.42
CA SER A 214 -17.18 -9.02 -41.39
C SER A 214 -18.16 -8.30 -40.47
N LEU A 215 -17.67 -7.30 -39.70
CA LEU A 215 -18.52 -6.45 -38.87
C LEU A 215 -19.51 -5.67 -39.77
N PRO A 216 -20.81 -5.60 -39.44
CA PRO A 216 -21.72 -4.67 -40.11
C PRO A 216 -21.29 -3.22 -39.88
N VAL A 217 -21.37 -2.40 -40.93
CA VAL A 217 -20.92 -1.01 -40.88
C VAL A 217 -21.74 -0.20 -39.89
N GLU A 218 -23.04 -0.46 -39.79
CA GLU A 218 -23.97 0.24 -38.91
C GLU A 218 -23.59 0.06 -37.44
N LYS A 219 -23.10 -1.13 -37.07
CA LYS A 219 -22.60 -1.43 -35.72
C LYS A 219 -21.31 -0.66 -35.41
N PHE A 220 -20.43 -0.56 -36.39
CA PHE A 220 -19.21 0.25 -36.27
C PHE A 220 -19.52 1.75 -36.16
N MET A 221 -20.47 2.25 -36.96
CA MET A 221 -20.91 3.64 -36.88
C MET A 221 -21.53 3.98 -35.53
N TYR A 222 -22.37 3.09 -34.99
CA TYR A 222 -22.93 3.27 -33.65
C TYR A 222 -21.84 3.34 -32.58
N TYR A 223 -20.85 2.44 -32.64
CA TYR A 223 -19.67 2.50 -31.76
C TYR A 223 -18.95 3.85 -31.88
N LEU A 224 -18.64 4.34 -33.09
CA LEU A 224 -17.94 5.62 -33.28
C LEU A 224 -18.71 6.83 -32.72
N VAL A 225 -20.04 6.84 -32.86
CA VAL A 225 -20.91 7.87 -32.27
C VAL A 225 -20.80 7.85 -30.75
N GLN A 226 -20.91 6.66 -30.15
CA GLN A 226 -20.79 6.51 -28.70
C GLN A 226 -19.38 6.82 -28.20
N ASP A 227 -18.35 6.48 -28.98
CA ASP A 227 -16.95 6.77 -28.67
C ASP A 227 -16.67 8.28 -28.71
N TYR A 228 -17.31 9.03 -29.62
CA TYR A 228 -17.27 10.50 -29.56
C TYR A 228 -17.80 11.03 -28.22
N LEU A 229 -18.97 10.56 -27.77
CA LEU A 229 -19.55 10.99 -26.49
C LEU A 229 -18.69 10.55 -25.29
N PHE A 230 -18.11 9.35 -25.39
CA PHE A 230 -17.16 8.81 -24.43
C PHE A 230 -15.93 9.69 -24.27
N LEU A 231 -15.30 10.08 -25.39
CA LEU A 231 -14.10 10.90 -25.42
C LEU A 231 -14.32 12.30 -24.84
N VAL A 232 -15.52 12.87 -24.96
CA VAL A 232 -15.88 14.12 -24.27
C VAL A 232 -15.81 13.96 -22.74
N GLN A 233 -16.26 12.82 -22.20
CA GLN A 233 -16.14 12.57 -20.76
C GLN A 233 -14.70 12.23 -20.36
N PHE A 234 -13.94 11.54 -21.21
CA PHE A 234 -12.51 11.27 -20.98
C PHE A 234 -11.66 12.54 -21.02
N ALA A 235 -12.03 13.53 -21.84
CA ALA A 235 -11.45 14.87 -21.80
C ALA A 235 -11.71 15.54 -20.43
N ARG A 236 -12.91 15.40 -19.87
CA ARG A 236 -13.21 15.87 -18.49
C ARG A 236 -12.41 15.12 -17.44
N ALA A 237 -12.25 13.81 -17.58
CA ALA A 237 -11.42 13.01 -16.66
C ALA A 237 -9.94 13.43 -16.72
N ASN A 238 -9.41 13.72 -17.91
CA ASN A 238 -8.04 14.24 -18.06
C ASN A 238 -7.91 15.68 -17.52
N ALA A 239 -8.94 16.53 -17.65
CA ALA A 239 -8.96 17.83 -16.99
C ALA A 239 -8.99 17.70 -15.45
N LEU A 240 -9.72 16.72 -14.91
CA LEU A 240 -9.71 16.39 -13.49
C LEU A 240 -8.35 15.86 -13.03
N SER A 241 -7.67 15.07 -13.87
CA SER A 241 -6.28 14.65 -13.67
C SER A 241 -5.34 15.86 -13.55
N ALA A 242 -5.51 16.88 -14.39
CA ALA A 242 -4.77 18.13 -14.29
C ALA A 242 -5.04 18.84 -12.95
N TYR A 243 -6.30 18.95 -12.54
CA TYR A 243 -6.69 19.55 -11.26
C TYR A 243 -6.07 18.82 -10.05
N LYS A 244 -5.99 17.49 -10.11
CA LYS A 244 -5.41 16.65 -9.04
C LYS A 244 -3.89 16.64 -8.98
N SER A 245 -3.21 17.11 -10.01
CA SER A 245 -1.76 17.06 -10.12
C SER A 245 -1.10 18.09 -9.19
N SER A 246 -0.04 17.71 -8.48
CA SER A 246 0.65 18.57 -7.50
C SER A 246 1.79 19.42 -8.07
N ASN A 247 2.12 19.24 -9.36
CA ASN A 247 3.23 19.95 -10.01
C ASN A 247 2.89 20.31 -11.46
N LEU A 248 3.54 21.37 -11.96
CA LEU A 248 3.25 21.95 -13.28
C LEU A 248 3.54 20.98 -14.44
N GLN A 249 4.52 20.09 -14.29
CA GLN A 249 4.86 19.12 -15.33
C GLN A 249 3.71 18.14 -15.55
N ASP A 250 3.12 17.59 -14.47
CA ASP A 250 2.01 16.64 -14.56
C ASP A 250 0.67 17.31 -14.95
N ILE A 251 0.49 18.58 -14.56
CA ILE A 251 -0.61 19.42 -15.08
C ILE A 251 -0.50 19.54 -16.60
N GLY A 252 0.66 19.95 -17.11
CA GLY A 252 0.90 20.12 -18.54
C GLY A 252 0.69 18.83 -19.34
N ARG A 253 1.11 17.68 -18.79
CA ARG A 253 0.86 16.35 -19.39
C ARG A 253 -0.63 16.04 -19.49
N SER A 254 -1.39 16.28 -18.43
CA SER A 254 -2.85 16.05 -18.42
C SER A 254 -3.58 16.95 -19.43
N VAL A 255 -3.15 18.22 -19.57
CA VAL A 255 -3.66 19.13 -20.60
C VAL A 255 -3.33 18.63 -22.00
N GLN A 256 -2.12 18.15 -22.23
CA GLN A 256 -1.73 17.59 -23.53
C GLN A 256 -2.61 16.38 -23.92
N GLN A 257 -3.01 15.54 -22.96
CA GLN A 257 -3.95 14.44 -23.22
C GLN A 257 -5.32 14.96 -23.70
N VAL A 258 -5.85 16.04 -23.12
CA VAL A 258 -7.09 16.67 -23.60
C VAL A 258 -6.96 17.13 -25.05
N VAL A 259 -5.81 17.71 -25.41
CA VAL A 259 -5.54 18.13 -26.79
C VAL A 259 -5.43 16.93 -27.73
N THR A 260 -4.77 15.84 -27.31
CA THR A 260 -4.69 14.60 -28.11
C THR A 260 -6.09 14.01 -28.37
N LEU A 261 -6.95 13.94 -27.35
CA LEU A 261 -8.32 13.46 -27.50
C LEU A 261 -9.14 14.33 -28.47
N GLN A 262 -8.88 15.64 -28.51
CA GLN A 262 -9.53 16.53 -29.46
C GLN A 262 -9.18 16.19 -30.93
N GLU A 263 -7.95 15.77 -31.21
CA GLU A 263 -7.55 15.34 -32.55
C GLU A 263 -8.17 13.98 -32.93
N GLU A 264 -8.25 13.04 -31.97
CA GLU A 264 -8.92 11.74 -32.15
C GLU A 264 -10.41 11.92 -32.49
N ILE A 265 -11.10 12.80 -31.77
CA ILE A 265 -12.50 13.15 -32.02
C ILE A 265 -12.72 13.64 -33.46
N LYS A 266 -11.81 14.44 -34.04
CA LYS A 266 -11.95 14.94 -35.41
C LYS A 266 -11.97 13.80 -36.43
N LEU A 267 -11.15 12.77 -36.22
CA LEU A 267 -11.12 11.60 -37.09
C LEU A 267 -12.46 10.85 -37.03
N HIS A 268 -13.03 10.67 -35.83
CA HIS A 268 -14.36 10.04 -35.70
C HIS A 268 -15.44 10.83 -36.46
N ILE A 269 -15.42 12.16 -36.36
CA ILE A 269 -16.33 13.04 -37.11
C ILE A 269 -16.14 12.85 -38.62
N GLU A 270 -14.90 12.77 -39.11
CA GLU A 270 -14.61 12.55 -40.53
C GLU A 270 -15.12 11.19 -41.03
N PHE A 271 -14.92 10.12 -40.26
CA PHE A 271 -15.50 8.81 -40.55
C PHE A 271 -17.02 8.87 -40.61
N CYS A 272 -17.67 9.49 -39.63
CA CYS A 272 -19.12 9.64 -39.59
C CYS A 272 -19.67 10.42 -40.80
N LYS A 273 -18.95 11.44 -41.27
CA LYS A 273 -19.30 12.20 -42.48
C LYS A 273 -19.27 11.36 -43.74
N GLU A 274 -18.31 10.44 -43.89
CA GLU A 274 -18.26 9.51 -45.03
C GLU A 274 -19.52 8.63 -45.13
N TYR A 275 -20.26 8.46 -44.02
CA TYR A 275 -21.49 7.68 -43.93
C TYR A 275 -22.76 8.53 -43.75
N GLY A 276 -22.67 9.85 -43.96
CA GLY A 276 -23.83 10.75 -44.00
C GLY A 276 -24.30 11.27 -42.63
N LEU A 277 -23.53 11.07 -41.56
CA LEU A 277 -23.80 11.65 -40.24
C LEU A 277 -23.06 12.98 -40.10
N SER A 278 -23.79 14.05 -39.77
CA SER A 278 -23.19 15.34 -39.41
C SER A 278 -22.73 15.34 -37.95
N GLU A 279 -21.86 16.28 -37.58
CA GLU A 279 -21.43 16.46 -36.18
C GLU A 279 -22.62 16.81 -35.28
N GLU A 280 -23.61 17.53 -35.80
CA GLU A 280 -24.83 17.88 -35.09
C GLU A 280 -25.72 16.66 -34.82
N ASP A 281 -25.70 15.67 -35.71
CA ASP A 281 -26.38 14.39 -35.49
C ASP A 281 -25.70 13.63 -34.34
N ILE A 282 -24.35 13.51 -34.38
CA ILE A 282 -23.57 12.82 -33.34
C ILE A 282 -23.79 13.45 -31.96
N VAL A 283 -23.77 14.78 -31.85
CA VAL A 283 -23.93 15.50 -30.58
C VAL A 283 -25.34 15.35 -29.99
N ARG A 284 -26.36 15.07 -30.81
CA ARG A 284 -27.75 14.90 -30.37
C ARG A 284 -28.07 13.49 -29.91
N GLU A 285 -27.21 12.53 -30.23
CA GLU A 285 -27.38 11.14 -29.79
C GLU A 285 -27.29 11.01 -28.27
N GLU A 286 -28.06 10.08 -27.71
CA GLU A 286 -28.05 9.80 -26.27
C GLU A 286 -26.85 8.90 -25.92
N GLU A 287 -26.22 9.13 -24.77
CA GLU A 287 -25.20 8.20 -24.24
C GLU A 287 -25.87 6.84 -23.97
N ASP A 288 -25.37 5.77 -24.59
CA ASP A 288 -25.78 4.41 -24.25
C ASP A 288 -25.46 4.12 -22.78
N GLN A 289 -26.19 3.17 -22.18
CA GLN A 289 -25.95 2.76 -20.79
C GLN A 289 -24.50 2.30 -20.56
N ALA A 290 -23.85 1.64 -21.52
CA ALA A 290 -22.45 1.24 -21.43
C ALA A 290 -21.51 2.45 -21.42
N THR A 291 -21.74 3.41 -22.32
CA THR A 291 -21.02 4.70 -22.37
C THR A 291 -21.14 5.45 -21.05
N THR A 292 -22.38 5.58 -20.54
CA THR A 292 -22.66 6.22 -19.27
C THR A 292 -21.97 5.48 -18.12
N ALA A 293 -22.16 4.17 -18.01
CA ALA A 293 -21.61 3.38 -16.91
C ALA A 293 -20.08 3.54 -16.82
N TYR A 294 -19.38 3.44 -17.95
CA TYR A 294 -17.92 3.54 -17.93
C TYR A 294 -17.45 4.96 -17.63
N THR A 295 -17.94 5.95 -18.36
CA THR A 295 -17.47 7.33 -18.17
C THR A 295 -17.79 7.88 -16.78
N ARG A 296 -18.95 7.52 -16.20
CA ARG A 296 -19.32 7.91 -14.84
C ARG A 296 -18.48 7.19 -13.80
N TYR A 297 -18.12 5.91 -14.01
CA TYR A 297 -17.20 5.22 -13.13
C TYR A 297 -15.81 5.87 -13.10
N VAL A 298 -15.23 6.20 -14.26
CA VAL A 298 -13.93 6.87 -14.33
C VAL A 298 -13.95 8.21 -13.60
N LEU A 299 -15.00 9.02 -13.80
CA LEU A 299 -15.16 10.30 -13.12
C LEU A 299 -15.41 10.13 -11.61
N ASP A 300 -16.18 9.12 -11.19
CA ASP A 300 -16.44 8.81 -9.79
C ASP A 300 -15.16 8.39 -9.06
N ILE A 301 -14.35 7.50 -9.65
CA ILE A 301 -13.00 7.19 -9.17
C ILE A 301 -12.16 8.46 -9.12
N GLY A 302 -12.18 9.26 -10.18
CA GLY A 302 -11.47 10.53 -10.23
C GLY A 302 -11.87 11.52 -9.15
N MET A 303 -13.12 11.52 -8.69
CA MET A 303 -13.60 12.43 -7.65
C MET A 303 -13.37 11.88 -6.24
N SER A 304 -13.58 10.57 -6.05
CA SER A 304 -13.56 9.91 -4.75
C SER A 304 -12.16 9.44 -4.32
N GLN A 305 -11.25 9.22 -5.27
CA GLN A 305 -9.93 8.63 -5.03
C GLN A 305 -8.79 9.60 -5.37
N ASP A 306 -7.54 9.13 -5.32
CA ASP A 306 -6.35 9.91 -5.65
C ASP A 306 -6.06 9.96 -7.17
N TYR A 307 -4.99 10.68 -7.53
CA TYR A 307 -4.53 10.80 -8.91
C TYR A 307 -4.23 9.44 -9.56
N LEU A 308 -3.58 8.54 -8.84
CA LEU A 308 -3.14 7.25 -9.40
C LEU A 308 -4.34 6.33 -9.66
N ALA A 309 -5.34 6.31 -8.79
CA ALA A 309 -6.58 5.58 -9.05
C ALA A 309 -7.30 6.05 -10.31
N LEU A 310 -7.35 7.36 -10.56
CA LEU A 310 -7.88 7.91 -11.81
C LEU A 310 -7.08 7.43 -13.04
N GLN A 311 -5.74 7.47 -12.96
CA GLN A 311 -4.90 6.95 -14.04
C GLN A 311 -5.15 5.46 -14.29
N ILE A 312 -5.37 4.67 -13.24
CA ILE A 312 -5.66 3.24 -13.35
C ILE A 312 -7.05 2.97 -13.94
N ALA A 313 -8.06 3.80 -13.67
CA ALA A 313 -9.38 3.69 -14.31
C ALA A 313 -9.34 4.05 -15.81
N LEU A 314 -8.44 4.95 -16.21
CA LEU A 314 -8.18 5.34 -17.60
C LEU A 314 -7.29 4.34 -18.35
N LEU A 315 -6.49 3.55 -17.62
CA LEU A 315 -5.44 2.71 -18.20
C LEU A 315 -5.96 1.65 -19.18
N PRO A 316 -7.04 0.88 -18.90
CA PRO A 316 -7.55 -0.13 -19.84
C PRO A 316 -7.79 0.43 -21.24
N CYS A 317 -8.38 1.61 -21.35
CA CYS A 317 -8.58 2.32 -22.62
C CYS A 317 -7.25 2.59 -23.33
N LEU A 318 -6.31 3.24 -22.64
CA LEU A 318 -5.04 3.66 -23.22
C LEU A 318 -4.19 2.49 -23.73
N ILE A 319 -4.00 1.43 -22.93
CA ILE A 319 -3.14 0.31 -23.33
C ILE A 319 -3.91 -0.76 -24.12
N GLY A 320 -5.21 -0.90 -23.88
CA GLY A 320 -6.06 -1.92 -24.50
C GLY A 320 -6.23 -1.68 -25.99
N TYR A 321 -6.59 -0.47 -26.40
CA TYR A 321 -6.73 -0.10 -27.81
C TYR A 321 -5.42 -0.28 -28.57
N GLY A 322 -4.30 0.14 -28.01
CA GLY A 322 -2.97 -0.07 -28.60
C GLY A 322 -2.63 -1.56 -28.77
N ILE A 323 -2.95 -2.41 -27.77
CA ILE A 323 -2.73 -3.87 -27.82
C ILE A 323 -3.65 -4.54 -28.85
N ILE A 324 -4.93 -4.14 -28.90
CA ILE A 324 -5.90 -4.64 -29.88
C ILE A 324 -5.42 -4.31 -31.29
N ALA A 325 -5.13 -3.03 -31.55
CA ALA A 325 -4.73 -2.56 -32.86
C ALA A 325 -3.41 -3.18 -33.31
N LYS A 326 -2.42 -3.28 -32.41
CA LYS A 326 -1.16 -3.97 -32.72
C LYS A 326 -1.40 -5.42 -33.12
N ARG A 327 -2.23 -6.17 -32.38
CA ARG A 327 -2.57 -7.55 -32.73
C ARG A 327 -3.20 -7.62 -34.13
N LEU A 328 -4.21 -6.79 -34.41
CA LEU A 328 -4.89 -6.79 -35.71
C LEU A 328 -3.94 -6.37 -36.84
N TYR A 329 -3.06 -5.41 -36.59
CA TYR A 329 -2.07 -4.93 -37.55
C TYR A 329 -0.99 -5.97 -37.86
N GLU A 330 -0.62 -6.82 -36.89
CA GLU A 330 0.39 -7.87 -37.06
C GLU A 330 -0.19 -9.20 -37.57
N ASP A 331 -1.50 -9.43 -37.39
CA ASP A 331 -2.17 -10.64 -37.87
C ASP A 331 -2.26 -10.65 -39.42
N PRO A 332 -1.70 -11.67 -40.10
CA PRO A 332 -1.78 -11.79 -41.56
C PRO A 332 -3.21 -12.05 -42.07
N ASN A 333 -4.14 -12.49 -41.22
CA ASN A 333 -5.52 -12.77 -41.61
C ASN A 333 -6.42 -11.52 -41.57
N THR A 334 -5.93 -10.41 -41.00
CA THR A 334 -6.68 -9.16 -40.97
C THR A 334 -6.87 -8.61 -42.39
N VAL A 335 -8.11 -8.28 -42.75
CA VAL A 335 -8.45 -7.70 -44.06
C VAL A 335 -7.93 -6.26 -44.13
N ARG A 336 -6.99 -6.01 -45.04
CA ARG A 336 -6.38 -4.68 -45.25
C ARG A 336 -6.94 -3.97 -46.47
N VAL A 337 -6.83 -4.62 -47.64
CA VAL A 337 -7.23 -4.03 -48.92
C VAL A 337 -8.75 -3.98 -49.01
N GLY A 338 -9.30 -2.78 -49.18
CA GLY A 338 -10.76 -2.55 -49.25
C GLY A 338 -11.48 -2.65 -47.91
N SER A 339 -10.76 -2.80 -46.80
CA SER A 339 -11.36 -2.80 -45.47
C SER A 339 -11.84 -1.40 -45.08
N ARG A 340 -13.05 -1.35 -44.52
CA ARG A 340 -13.65 -0.12 -43.98
C ARG A 340 -13.07 0.27 -42.62
N TYR A 341 -12.34 -0.64 -41.98
CA TYR A 341 -11.84 -0.50 -40.60
C TYR A 341 -10.32 -0.32 -40.53
N TRP A 342 -9.61 -0.46 -41.65
CA TRP A 342 -8.14 -0.46 -41.66
C TRP A 342 -7.54 0.84 -41.12
N LYS A 343 -8.11 1.99 -41.51
CA LYS A 343 -7.71 3.32 -41.02
C LYS A 343 -7.79 3.43 -39.49
N TRP A 344 -8.81 2.84 -38.85
CA TRP A 344 -8.93 2.79 -37.39
C TRP A 344 -7.77 1.98 -36.78
N ILE A 345 -7.43 0.84 -37.36
CA ILE A 345 -6.31 0.00 -36.88
C ILE A 345 -4.98 0.76 -37.00
N GLU A 346 -4.75 1.45 -38.12
CA GLU A 346 -3.53 2.24 -38.36
C GLU A 346 -3.35 3.37 -37.34
N GLN A 347 -4.43 4.02 -36.94
CA GLN A 347 -4.39 5.11 -35.96
C GLN A 347 -3.82 4.66 -34.61
N TYR A 348 -4.28 3.53 -34.08
CA TYR A 348 -3.87 3.05 -32.76
C TYR A 348 -2.49 2.34 -32.76
N VAL A 349 -1.88 2.11 -33.92
CA VAL A 349 -0.48 1.67 -34.04
C VAL A 349 0.47 2.79 -34.45
N ALA A 350 -0.06 3.98 -34.75
CA ALA A 350 0.74 5.15 -35.12
C ALA A 350 1.72 5.56 -34.01
N GLU A 351 2.79 6.25 -34.38
CA GLU A 351 3.82 6.67 -33.43
C GLU A 351 3.23 7.53 -32.30
N GLU A 352 2.35 8.46 -32.65
CA GLU A 352 1.74 9.41 -31.73
C GLU A 352 0.95 8.69 -30.61
N TYR A 353 0.20 7.64 -30.96
CA TYR A 353 -0.56 6.84 -30.01
C TYR A 353 0.38 5.98 -29.14
N ARG A 354 1.40 5.35 -29.75
CA ARG A 354 2.42 4.57 -29.02
C ARG A 354 3.15 5.43 -28.00
N GLU A 355 3.52 6.65 -28.36
CA GLU A 355 4.14 7.59 -27.43
C GLU A 355 3.19 7.99 -26.30
N ALA A 356 1.90 8.21 -26.58
CA ALA A 356 0.91 8.50 -25.55
C ALA A 356 0.78 7.35 -24.55
N MET A 357 0.74 6.11 -25.05
CA MET A 357 0.71 4.89 -24.25
C MET A 357 1.95 4.74 -23.37
N MET A 358 3.15 4.97 -23.93
CA MET A 358 4.41 4.94 -23.15
C MET A 358 4.42 6.01 -22.06
N ARG A 359 4.06 7.26 -22.38
CA ARG A 359 4.02 8.36 -21.40
C ARG A 359 3.04 8.09 -20.25
N GLY A 360 1.85 7.57 -20.54
CA GLY A 360 0.87 7.22 -19.51
C GLY A 360 1.36 6.05 -18.64
N SER A 361 1.94 5.03 -19.27
CA SER A 361 2.46 3.85 -18.58
C SER A 361 3.64 4.18 -17.67
N ASP A 362 4.63 4.93 -18.16
CA ASP A 362 5.83 5.32 -17.40
C ASP A 362 5.48 6.10 -16.13
N LEU A 363 4.43 6.93 -16.20
CA LEU A 363 3.98 7.69 -15.05
C LEU A 363 3.37 6.77 -13.99
N ILE A 364 2.50 5.85 -14.40
CA ILE A 364 1.92 4.86 -13.49
C ILE A 364 3.02 4.01 -12.84
N GLU A 365 3.99 3.52 -13.63
CA GLU A 365 5.14 2.74 -13.16
C GLU A 365 5.98 3.49 -12.13
N LYS A 366 6.25 4.78 -12.37
CA LYS A 366 6.99 5.64 -11.45
C LYS A 366 6.28 5.78 -10.10
N TRP A 367 4.97 5.96 -10.09
CA TRP A 367 4.21 6.17 -8.86
C TRP A 367 3.94 4.86 -8.11
N ALA A 368 3.95 3.71 -8.79
CA ALA A 368 3.69 2.41 -8.21
C ALA A 368 4.75 1.95 -7.17
N VAL A 369 5.97 2.49 -7.22
CA VAL A 369 7.09 2.09 -6.33
C VAL A 369 6.83 2.40 -4.84
N GLY A 370 5.98 3.38 -4.54
CA GLY A 370 5.68 3.79 -3.16
C GLY A 370 4.47 3.11 -2.53
N LEU A 371 3.83 2.16 -3.23
CA LEU A 371 2.53 1.66 -2.82
C LEU A 371 2.61 0.62 -1.70
N SER A 372 1.63 0.66 -0.80
CA SER A 372 1.37 -0.44 0.12
C SER A 372 0.73 -1.61 -0.63
N ARG A 373 0.87 -2.83 -0.08
CA ARG A 373 0.20 -4.01 -0.63
C ARG A 373 -1.32 -3.82 -0.73
N SER A 374 -1.96 -3.24 0.29
CA SER A 374 -3.40 -2.99 0.25
C SER A 374 -3.80 -2.04 -0.88
N ARG A 375 -3.00 -1.00 -1.13
CA ARG A 375 -3.26 -0.06 -2.23
C ARG A 375 -3.07 -0.73 -3.60
N VAL A 376 -2.09 -1.62 -3.74
CA VAL A 376 -1.92 -2.43 -4.97
C VAL A 376 -3.17 -3.26 -5.27
N GLU A 377 -3.74 -3.94 -4.27
CA GLU A 377 -4.97 -4.72 -4.45
C GLU A 377 -6.18 -3.85 -4.82
N GLU A 378 -6.32 -2.67 -4.20
CA GLU A 378 -7.38 -1.72 -4.52
C GLU A 378 -7.29 -1.22 -5.97
N LEU A 379 -6.10 -0.81 -6.41
CA LEU A 379 -5.87 -0.37 -7.79
C LEU A 379 -6.11 -1.50 -8.80
N ALA A 380 -5.74 -2.74 -8.47
CA ALA A 380 -6.07 -3.88 -9.30
C ALA A 380 -7.58 -4.07 -9.46
N GLY A 381 -8.35 -3.91 -8.38
CA GLY A 381 -9.82 -3.93 -8.44
C GLY A 381 -10.40 -2.85 -9.37
N ILE A 382 -9.84 -1.64 -9.35
CA ILE A 382 -10.23 -0.56 -10.26
C ILE A 382 -9.93 -0.93 -11.71
N PHE A 383 -8.73 -1.45 -11.98
CA PHE A 383 -8.32 -1.90 -13.31
C PHE A 383 -9.24 -3.01 -13.86
N VAL A 384 -9.56 -4.01 -13.04
CA VAL A 384 -10.50 -5.09 -13.40
C VAL A 384 -11.87 -4.52 -13.74
N HIS A 385 -12.39 -3.60 -12.92
CA HIS A 385 -13.71 -3.03 -13.16
C HIS A 385 -13.76 -2.21 -14.45
N ALA A 386 -12.78 -1.33 -14.67
CA ALA A 386 -12.66 -0.57 -15.92
C ALA A 386 -12.46 -1.48 -17.15
N THR A 387 -11.71 -2.58 -17.02
CA THR A 387 -11.56 -3.58 -18.09
C THR A 387 -12.90 -4.26 -18.45
N ASN A 388 -13.74 -4.55 -17.46
CA ASN A 388 -15.09 -5.10 -17.73
C ASN A 388 -16.01 -4.06 -18.39
N MET A 389 -15.84 -2.78 -18.08
CA MET A 389 -16.59 -1.69 -18.72
C MET A 389 -16.19 -1.50 -20.18
N GLU A 390 -14.89 -1.60 -20.49
CA GLU A 390 -14.37 -1.67 -21.86
C GLU A 390 -14.99 -2.82 -22.67
N LYS A 391 -15.07 -4.02 -22.09
CA LYS A 391 -15.81 -5.14 -22.70
C LYS A 391 -17.28 -4.76 -22.96
N GLY A 392 -17.95 -4.16 -21.96
CA GLY A 392 -19.34 -3.70 -22.10
C GLY A 392 -19.53 -2.65 -23.20
N PHE A 393 -18.51 -1.83 -23.46
CA PHE A 393 -18.48 -0.87 -24.56
C PHE A 393 -18.42 -1.58 -25.92
N TRP A 394 -17.65 -2.66 -26.04
CA TRP A 394 -17.69 -3.49 -27.24
C TRP A 394 -19.00 -4.26 -27.41
N ASP A 395 -19.58 -4.78 -26.33
CA ASP A 395 -20.90 -5.42 -26.33
C ASP A 395 -21.98 -4.46 -26.85
N MET A 396 -21.92 -3.19 -26.44
CA MET A 396 -22.77 -2.12 -26.94
C MET A 396 -22.64 -1.95 -28.47
N GLY A 397 -21.41 -1.83 -28.99
CA GLY A 397 -21.20 -1.76 -30.43
C GLY A 397 -21.72 -3.01 -31.16
N LEU A 398 -21.53 -4.19 -30.57
CA LEU A 398 -21.93 -5.47 -31.16
C LEU A 398 -23.44 -5.68 -31.16
N ARG A 399 -24.20 -5.20 -30.18
CA ARG A 399 -25.66 -5.32 -30.14
C ARG A 399 -26.41 -4.24 -30.92
N ALA A 400 -25.72 -3.21 -31.39
CA ALA A 400 -26.35 -2.10 -32.12
C ALA A 400 -27.22 -2.61 -33.29
N GLY A 401 -28.44 -2.09 -33.39
CA GLY A 401 -29.43 -2.47 -34.41
C GLY A 401 -30.17 -3.79 -34.15
N GLU A 402 -29.90 -4.49 -33.04
CA GLU A 402 -30.77 -5.56 -32.55
C GLU A 402 -31.79 -4.95 -31.60
N ASP A 403 -33.09 -5.12 -31.88
CA ASP A 403 -34.16 -4.54 -31.06
C ASP A 403 -33.91 -4.81 -29.57
N MET A 404 -33.74 -3.75 -28.79
CA MET A 404 -33.87 -3.79 -27.32
C MET A 404 -35.33 -4.11 -26.98
N LYS A 405 -35.70 -5.38 -27.06
CA LYS A 405 -37.00 -5.88 -26.59
C LYS A 405 -37.02 -6.09 -25.09
#